data_AF-A0A0J1BFT7-F1
#
_entry.id   AF-A0A0J1BFT7-F1
#
_cell.length_a   1.000
_cell.length_b   1.000
_cell.length_c   1.000
_cell.angle_alpha   90.00
_cell.angle_beta   90.00
_cell.angle_gamma   90.00
#
_symmetry.space_group_name_H-M   'P 1'
#
loop_
_entity.id
_entity.type
_entity.pdbx_description
1 polymer ?
#
loop_
_entity_poly.entity_id
_entity_poly.type
_entity_poly.pdbx_seq_one_letter_code
_entity_poly.pdbx_strand_id
1 'polypeptide(L)'
;MAIGGLFVVIAFQWGFNRYRDAVKFRDNRLAALQNEANTLNEKALAGAYADRQMGEYMVRSLPSNPERAQSTYQSWLLGAVREAGLMDAGVDPVSDAPVGDLYYRYGFRVSGKTSLDGLVGLLHDFYARDYLHRIRELSFGPSRTGELNVAMTIDVISLNSAPIDAKISEGDSWRVAQSLDETRDSILNRNFFQPPNLPPVYAGDGTLVAVKGQQTDVRLKVEDPEGTSITYELDGELPEWASFKAESGTFTFKPPADPEEPGDADGGPGESKAEPLKVVVRMTDTGYPRRQVEKTLLVKLEDAPLPKAPEPMPAKFDDATQTYLTALVQGRGDWTAWMNVRTRGETLKLQVGDSFEIGSMKGSVKSVSARVVLLEIGGKEYELRPSGKLSEAVALEAPEQPDASPDNASSVGAEEDSKAGESGEGEVKEEVTESAEPAAEPETSEEPSPAVEQAESSSEQTEEADSTATPTPQSQPE
;
A
#
# COMPACT_ATOMS: atom_id res chain seq x y z
N MET A 1 14.50 -9.43 122.77
CA MET A 1 14.73 -10.36 121.64
C MET A 1 13.81 -10.11 120.44
N ALA A 2 12.54 -9.73 120.60
CA ALA A 2 11.60 -9.56 119.47
C ALA A 2 11.91 -8.37 118.52
N ILE A 3 12.51 -7.28 119.01
CA ILE A 3 12.74 -6.05 118.23
C ILE A 3 13.95 -6.20 117.28
N GLY A 4 14.99 -6.93 117.67
CA GLY A 4 16.18 -7.16 116.82
C GLY A 4 15.88 -8.08 115.63
N GLY A 5 15.03 -9.09 115.80
CA GLY A 5 14.61 -9.97 114.71
C GLY A 5 13.79 -9.26 113.62
N LEU A 6 12.91 -8.34 114.02
CA LEU A 6 12.12 -7.53 113.09
C LEU A 6 13.02 -6.63 112.21
N PHE A 7 14.07 -6.05 112.78
CA PHE A 7 15.01 -5.19 112.05
C PHE A 7 15.79 -5.97 110.98
N VAL A 8 16.18 -7.22 111.28
CA VAL A 8 16.84 -8.11 110.32
C VAL A 8 15.90 -8.49 109.16
N VAL A 9 14.62 -8.78 109.46
CA VAL A 9 13.62 -9.08 108.43
C VAL A 9 13.36 -7.87 107.54
N ILE A 10 13.26 -6.66 108.12
CA ILE A 10 13.08 -5.41 107.35
C ILE A 10 14.32 -5.13 106.49
N ALA A 11 15.53 -5.27 107.04
CA ALA A 11 16.78 -5.06 106.29
C ALA A 11 16.92 -6.08 105.15
N PHE A 12 16.56 -7.34 105.39
CA PHE A 12 16.56 -8.38 104.37
C PHE A 12 15.51 -8.12 103.28
N GLN A 13 14.29 -7.73 103.67
CA GLN A 13 13.22 -7.36 102.73
C GLN A 13 13.59 -6.13 101.91
N TRP A 14 14.25 -5.14 102.51
CA TRP A 14 14.76 -3.96 101.81
C TRP A 14 15.88 -4.32 100.83
N GLY A 15 16.86 -5.13 101.26
CA GLY A 15 17.94 -5.61 100.41
C GLY A 15 17.44 -6.48 99.25
N PHE A 16 16.47 -7.35 99.51
CA PHE A 16 15.83 -8.20 98.51
C PHE A 16 15.02 -7.38 97.50
N ASN A 17 14.26 -6.39 97.95
CA ASN A 17 13.54 -5.47 97.07
C ASN A 17 14.50 -4.67 96.20
N ARG A 18 15.56 -4.08 96.78
CA ARG A 18 16.57 -3.33 96.03
C ARG A 18 17.30 -4.19 95.00
N TYR A 19 17.63 -5.44 95.35
CA TYR A 19 18.20 -6.41 94.40
C TYR A 19 17.21 -6.72 93.27
N ARG A 20 15.96 -7.02 93.60
CA ARG A 20 14.92 -7.32 92.61
C ARG A 20 14.68 -6.13 91.67
N ASP A 21 14.67 -4.91 92.19
CA ASP A 21 14.50 -3.70 91.39
C ASP A 21 15.72 -3.45 90.49
N ALA A 22 16.93 -3.72 90.98
CA ALA A 22 18.16 -3.65 90.17
C ALA A 22 18.20 -4.71 89.06
N VAL A 23 17.73 -5.94 89.33
CA VAL A 23 17.59 -7.00 88.33
C VAL A 23 16.54 -6.61 87.29
N LYS A 24 15.34 -6.20 87.70
CA LYS A 24 14.29 -5.71 86.79
C LYS A 24 14.76 -4.54 85.92
N PHE A 25 15.50 -3.59 86.50
CA PHE A 25 16.06 -2.47 85.74
C PHE A 25 17.05 -2.96 84.67
N ARG A 26 17.91 -3.94 84.99
CA ARG A 26 18.84 -4.54 84.05
C ARG A 26 18.11 -5.34 82.96
N ASP A 27 17.11 -6.14 83.33
CA ASP A 27 16.31 -6.91 82.39
C ASP A 27 15.55 -5.99 81.41
N ASN A 28 14.93 -4.93 81.93
CA ASN A 28 14.29 -3.91 81.10
C ASN A 28 15.28 -3.21 80.18
N ARG A 29 16.50 -2.91 80.65
CA ARG A 29 17.56 -2.30 79.83
C ARG A 29 18.08 -3.26 78.77
N LEU A 30 18.25 -4.54 79.10
CA LEU A 30 18.63 -5.58 78.14
C LEU A 30 17.55 -5.74 77.07
N ALA A 31 16.28 -5.78 77.45
CA ALA A 31 15.16 -5.84 76.52
C ALA A 31 15.11 -4.59 75.61
N ALA A 32 15.30 -3.39 76.17
CA ALA A 32 15.34 -2.15 75.40
C ALA A 32 16.51 -2.13 74.40
N LEU A 33 17.71 -2.49 74.83
CA LEU A 33 18.89 -2.58 73.96
C LEU A 33 18.74 -3.66 72.90
N GLN A 34 18.11 -4.79 73.22
CA GLN A 34 17.82 -5.85 72.26
C GLN A 34 16.83 -5.36 71.19
N ASN A 35 15.77 -4.66 71.60
CA ASN A 35 14.83 -4.05 70.66
C ASN A 35 15.52 -3.00 69.80
N GLU A 36 16.36 -2.14 70.37
CA GLU A 36 17.15 -1.17 69.63
C GLU A 36 18.07 -1.86 68.61
N ALA A 37 18.82 -2.89 69.02
CA ALA A 37 19.67 -3.67 68.13
C ALA A 37 18.87 -4.33 67.00
N ASN A 38 17.68 -4.86 67.28
CA ASN A 38 16.79 -5.42 66.26
C ASN A 38 16.35 -4.34 65.27
N THR A 39 15.92 -3.16 65.74
CA THR A 39 15.51 -2.05 64.85
C THR A 39 16.66 -1.52 63.99
N LEU A 40 17.88 -1.45 64.54
CA LEU A 40 19.07 -1.04 63.79
C LEU A 40 19.42 -2.08 62.73
N ASN A 41 19.29 -3.37 63.04
CA ASN A 41 19.51 -4.45 62.08
C ASN A 41 18.47 -4.42 60.95
N GLU A 42 17.19 -4.21 61.28
CA GLU A 42 16.13 -4.02 60.28
C GLU A 42 16.40 -2.81 59.38
N LYS A 43 16.82 -1.67 59.94
CA LYS A 43 17.21 -0.49 59.17
C LYS A 43 18.41 -0.75 58.27
N ALA A 44 19.43 -1.46 58.76
CA ALA A 44 20.61 -1.81 57.97
C ALA A 44 20.25 -2.74 56.80
N LEU A 45 19.39 -3.74 57.04
CA LEU A 45 18.87 -4.62 56.00
C LEU A 45 18.04 -3.84 54.98
N ALA A 46 17.13 -2.97 55.43
CA ALA A 46 16.33 -2.12 54.56
C ALA A 46 17.21 -1.20 53.69
N GLY A 47 18.27 -0.62 54.27
CA GLY A 47 19.28 0.14 53.55
C GLY A 47 19.98 -0.68 52.48
N ALA A 48 20.44 -1.89 52.81
CA ALA A 48 21.10 -2.77 51.85
C ALA A 48 20.17 -3.19 50.68
N TYR A 49 18.88 -3.41 50.95
CA TYR A 49 17.89 -3.67 49.89
C TYR A 49 17.64 -2.42 49.03
N ALA A 50 17.53 -1.25 49.65
CA ALA A 50 17.36 0.02 48.95
C ALA A 50 18.58 0.33 48.05
N ASP A 51 19.80 0.10 48.53
CA ASP A 51 21.04 0.28 47.75
C ASP A 51 21.07 -0.64 46.53
N ARG A 52 20.67 -1.92 46.70
CA ARG A 52 20.56 -2.86 45.57
C ARG A 52 19.54 -2.37 44.55
N GLN A 53 18.35 -1.96 45.01
CA GLN A 53 17.30 -1.45 44.14
C GLN A 53 17.71 -0.16 43.42
N MET A 54 18.47 0.71 44.09
CA MET A 54 19.03 1.92 43.50
C MET A 54 20.07 1.58 42.42
N GLY A 55 20.87 0.54 42.63
CA GLY A 55 21.76 -0.04 41.62
C GLY A 55 21.03 -0.38 40.31
N GLU A 56 19.94 -1.12 40.41
CA GLU A 56 19.08 -1.47 39.27
C GLU A 56 18.52 -0.22 38.57
N TYR A 57 18.10 0.79 39.35
CA TYR A 57 17.59 2.04 38.81
C TYR A 57 18.65 2.86 38.10
N MET A 58 19.89 2.91 38.61
CA MET A 58 20.99 3.64 37.96
C MET A 58 21.29 3.10 36.57
N VAL A 59 21.21 1.79 36.36
CA VAL A 59 21.44 1.17 35.03
C VAL A 59 20.34 1.52 34.03
N ARG A 60 19.10 1.75 34.52
CA ARG A 60 17.91 2.07 33.71
C ARG A 60 17.64 3.56 33.60
N SER A 61 18.43 4.39 34.26
CA SER A 61 18.22 5.82 34.33
C SER A 61 18.87 6.54 33.16
N LEU A 62 18.31 7.70 32.79
CA LEU A 62 18.98 8.61 31.86
C LEU A 62 20.25 9.23 32.48
N PRO A 63 21.15 9.79 31.65
CA PRO A 63 22.29 10.57 32.12
C PRO A 63 21.90 11.64 33.15
N SER A 64 22.73 11.87 34.15
CA SER A 64 22.48 12.90 35.18
C SER A 64 22.55 14.34 34.64
N ASN A 65 23.20 14.58 33.51
CA ASN A 65 23.20 15.89 32.85
C ASN A 65 21.84 16.15 32.17
N PRO A 66 21.12 17.24 32.51
CA PRO A 66 19.76 17.48 32.00
C PRO A 66 19.63 17.60 30.47
N GLU A 67 20.50 18.38 29.84
CA GLU A 67 20.48 18.61 28.38
C GLU A 67 20.76 17.30 27.63
N ARG A 68 21.71 16.51 28.14
CA ARG A 68 22.04 15.20 27.59
C ARG A 68 20.90 14.20 27.81
N ALA A 69 20.29 14.18 28.99
CA ALA A 69 19.16 13.30 29.30
C ALA A 69 18.01 13.53 28.31
N GLN A 70 17.61 14.79 28.15
CA GLN A 70 16.51 15.16 27.27
C GLN A 70 16.82 14.82 25.81
N SER A 71 17.97 15.25 25.30
CA SER A 71 18.35 15.01 23.90
C SER A 71 18.52 13.52 23.57
N THR A 72 19.10 12.74 24.49
CA THR A 72 19.26 11.28 24.32
C THR A 72 17.91 10.59 24.22
N TYR A 73 16.99 10.92 25.13
CA TYR A 73 15.67 10.30 25.16
C TYR A 73 14.77 10.74 24.00
N GLN A 74 14.80 12.03 23.65
CA GLN A 74 14.09 12.57 22.49
C GLN A 74 14.56 11.91 21.19
N SER A 75 15.87 11.73 21.02
CA SER A 75 16.44 11.07 19.85
C SER A 75 15.97 9.61 19.73
N TRP A 76 15.89 8.90 20.86
CA TRP A 76 15.35 7.55 20.90
C TRP A 76 13.85 7.53 20.55
N LEU A 77 13.04 8.42 21.14
CA LEU A 77 11.61 8.52 20.83
C LEU A 77 11.36 8.81 19.35
N LEU A 78 12.12 9.73 18.75
CA LEU A 78 12.02 10.01 17.32
C LEU A 78 12.35 8.78 16.45
N GLY A 79 13.29 7.94 16.90
CA GLY A 79 13.58 6.65 16.27
C GLY A 79 12.39 5.69 16.35
N ALA A 80 11.86 5.46 17.56
CA ALA A 80 10.73 4.57 17.81
C ALA A 80 9.47 4.99 17.04
N VAL A 81 9.17 6.29 17.02
CA VAL A 81 8.04 6.89 16.28
C VAL A 81 8.16 6.65 14.77
N ARG A 82 9.38 6.77 14.22
CA ARG A 82 9.64 6.52 12.79
C ARG A 82 9.51 5.04 12.44
N GLU A 83 10.04 4.14 13.27
CA GLU A 83 9.94 2.69 13.08
C GLU A 83 8.48 2.21 13.15
N ALA A 84 7.69 2.82 14.02
CA ALA A 84 6.24 2.60 14.12
C ALA A 84 5.41 3.26 12.99
N GLY A 85 6.05 3.95 12.03
CA GLY A 85 5.39 4.53 10.87
C GLY A 85 4.44 5.69 11.19
N LEU A 86 4.66 6.44 12.28
CA LEU A 86 3.83 7.60 12.61
C LEU A 86 4.06 8.73 11.59
N MET A 87 2.98 9.17 10.96
CA MET A 87 2.92 10.34 10.09
C MET A 87 2.64 11.61 10.89
N ASP A 88 3.08 12.76 10.37
CA ASP A 88 2.94 14.07 11.02
C ASP A 88 3.42 14.07 12.49
N ALA A 89 4.45 13.28 12.79
CA ALA A 89 4.83 13.00 14.16
C ALA A 89 5.59 14.15 14.83
N GLY A 90 5.20 14.49 16.05
CA GLY A 90 5.87 15.44 16.93
C GLY A 90 6.36 14.75 18.21
N VAL A 91 7.57 15.09 18.66
CA VAL A 91 8.16 14.65 19.92
C VAL A 91 8.70 15.87 20.64
N ASP A 92 7.93 16.39 21.58
CA ASP A 92 8.19 17.66 22.26
C ASP A 92 8.45 17.44 23.76
N PRO A 93 9.52 18.01 24.34
CA PRO A 93 9.66 18.10 25.78
C PRO A 93 8.62 19.06 26.35
N VAL A 94 7.89 18.65 27.40
CA VAL A 94 6.79 19.42 27.99
C VAL A 94 6.97 19.79 29.45
N SER A 95 7.88 19.12 30.16
CA SER A 95 8.17 19.47 31.56
C SER A 95 9.53 18.93 32.00
N ASP A 96 10.21 19.64 32.89
CA ASP A 96 11.34 19.14 33.66
C ASP A 96 11.15 19.53 35.13
N ALA A 97 11.24 18.56 36.03
CA ALA A 97 11.01 18.81 37.45
C ALA A 97 11.93 17.96 38.32
N PRO A 98 12.71 18.56 39.24
CA PRO A 98 13.40 17.80 40.27
C PRO A 98 12.38 17.19 41.24
N VAL A 99 12.66 15.99 41.72
CA VAL A 99 11.87 15.31 42.75
C VAL A 99 12.77 15.03 43.95
N GLY A 100 12.74 15.97 44.91
CA GLY A 100 13.67 15.98 46.03
C GLY A 100 15.11 16.11 45.54
N ASP A 101 16.03 15.41 46.22
CA ASP A 101 17.45 15.33 45.84
C ASP A 101 17.79 14.01 45.11
N LEU A 102 16.78 13.20 44.79
CA LEU A 102 16.99 11.86 44.24
C LEU A 102 17.14 11.86 42.73
N TYR A 103 16.25 12.58 42.03
CA TYR A 103 16.15 12.49 40.58
C TYR A 103 15.44 13.69 39.92
N TYR A 104 15.65 13.82 38.62
CA TYR A 104 14.88 14.68 37.72
C TYR A 104 13.87 13.86 36.91
N ARG A 105 12.67 14.40 36.77
CA ARG A 105 11.62 13.86 35.90
C ARG A 105 11.46 14.75 34.67
N TYR A 106 11.59 14.15 33.50
CA TYR A 106 11.33 14.79 32.21
C TYR A 106 10.01 14.28 31.64
N GLY A 107 9.21 15.21 31.13
CA GLY A 107 7.96 14.94 30.45
C GLY A 107 8.12 15.14 28.95
N PHE A 108 7.59 14.21 28.17
CA PHE A 108 7.55 14.29 26.71
C PHE A 108 6.12 14.12 26.21
N ARG A 109 5.76 14.86 25.17
CA ARG A 109 4.53 14.65 24.42
C ARG A 109 4.89 14.10 23.05
N VAL A 110 4.27 12.97 22.69
CA VAL A 110 4.36 12.37 21.37
C VAL A 110 2.98 12.44 20.74
N SER A 111 2.88 12.96 19.53
CA SER A 111 1.63 13.02 18.77
C SER A 111 1.86 12.70 17.31
N GLY A 112 0.87 12.13 16.63
CA GLY A 112 0.94 11.85 15.19
C GLY A 112 -0.25 11.01 14.73
N LYS A 113 -0.17 10.50 13.50
CA LYS A 113 -1.16 9.57 12.92
C LYS A 113 -0.50 8.25 12.58
N THR A 114 -1.14 7.12 12.90
CA THR A 114 -0.62 5.79 12.53
C THR A 114 -1.75 4.77 12.42
N SER A 115 -1.45 3.58 11.89
CA SER A 115 -2.37 2.45 11.94
C SER A 115 -2.40 1.83 13.35
N LEU A 116 -3.38 0.97 13.62
CA LEU A 116 -3.38 0.21 14.88
C LEU A 116 -2.13 -0.67 15.02
N ASP A 117 -1.62 -1.22 13.91
CA ASP A 117 -0.37 -1.99 13.88
C ASP A 117 0.83 -1.16 14.34
N GLY A 118 0.97 0.06 13.78
CA GLY A 118 2.05 0.97 14.17
C GLY A 118 1.95 1.41 15.63
N LEU A 119 0.75 1.66 16.15
CA LEU A 119 0.55 1.97 17.58
C LEU A 119 0.97 0.79 18.48
N VAL A 120 0.60 -0.43 18.11
CA VAL A 120 1.01 -1.64 18.86
C VAL A 120 2.53 -1.80 18.84
N GLY A 121 3.17 -1.59 17.69
CA GLY A 121 4.63 -1.59 17.56
C GLY A 121 5.29 -0.56 18.47
N LEU A 122 4.82 0.69 18.44
CA LEU A 122 5.35 1.77 19.27
C LEU A 122 5.24 1.45 20.77
N LEU A 123 4.10 0.91 21.21
CA LEU A 123 3.90 0.54 22.60
C LEU A 123 4.78 -0.64 23.01
N HIS A 124 4.93 -1.64 22.13
CA HIS A 124 5.82 -2.78 22.38
C HIS A 124 7.27 -2.31 22.53
N ASP A 125 7.79 -1.53 21.58
CA ASP A 125 9.16 -0.98 21.62
C ASP A 125 9.38 -0.10 22.86
N PHE A 126 8.37 0.69 23.23
CA PHE A 126 8.40 1.49 24.44
C PHE A 126 8.57 0.62 25.68
N TYR A 127 7.71 -0.39 25.89
CA TYR A 127 7.77 -1.22 27.09
C TYR A 127 8.91 -2.24 27.10
N ALA A 128 9.38 -2.65 25.92
CA ALA A 128 10.53 -3.53 25.73
C ALA A 128 11.84 -2.80 26.06
N ARG A 129 11.87 -1.47 26.00
CA ARG A 129 13.05 -0.71 26.44
C ARG A 129 13.13 -0.66 27.96
N ASP A 130 14.26 -1.07 28.52
CA ASP A 130 14.44 -1.12 29.98
C ASP A 130 14.82 0.25 30.58
N TYR A 131 14.00 1.27 30.32
CA TYR A 131 14.13 2.60 30.89
C TYR A 131 13.24 2.81 32.12
N LEU A 132 13.63 3.74 32.98
CA LEU A 132 12.76 4.31 34.02
C LEU A 132 11.80 5.33 33.41
N HIS A 133 10.92 4.84 32.54
CA HIS A 133 9.88 5.63 31.90
C HIS A 133 8.49 5.02 32.12
N ARG A 134 7.48 5.82 31.87
CA ARG A 134 6.09 5.38 31.85
C ARG A 134 5.27 6.28 30.94
N ILE A 135 4.21 5.72 30.38
CA ILE A 135 3.16 6.49 29.73
C ILE A 135 2.24 7.00 30.84
N ARG A 136 2.14 8.32 30.97
CA ARG A 136 1.25 8.99 31.93
C ARG A 136 -0.18 9.05 31.41
N GLU A 137 -0.31 9.30 30.11
CA GLU A 137 -1.59 9.41 29.41
C GLU A 137 -1.41 8.93 27.97
N LEU A 138 -2.38 8.17 27.47
CA LEU A 138 -2.46 7.74 26.08
C LEU A 138 -3.89 8.00 25.60
N SER A 139 -4.00 8.76 24.52
CA SER A 139 -5.25 9.02 23.83
C SER A 139 -5.08 8.62 22.37
N PHE A 140 -6.04 7.88 21.84
CA PHE A 140 -6.08 7.54 20.43
C PHE A 140 -7.52 7.38 19.94
N GLY A 141 -7.74 7.63 18.66
CA GLY A 141 -9.05 7.45 18.03
C GLY A 141 -8.98 7.61 16.52
N PRO A 142 -10.00 7.11 15.79
CA PRO A 142 -10.02 7.15 14.34
C PRO A 142 -10.00 8.60 13.83
N SER A 143 -9.23 8.82 12.76
CA SER A 143 -9.18 10.04 11.99
C SER A 143 -10.19 9.98 10.84
N ARG A 144 -10.39 11.11 10.15
CA ARG A 144 -11.24 11.15 8.93
C ARG A 144 -10.64 10.36 7.76
N THR A 145 -9.35 10.08 7.80
CA THR A 145 -8.61 9.33 6.75
C THR A 145 -8.56 7.83 7.04
N GLY A 146 -9.11 7.36 8.17
CA GLY A 146 -9.13 5.95 8.57
C GLY A 146 -7.93 5.51 9.43
N GLU A 147 -6.93 6.37 9.59
CA GLU A 147 -5.81 6.17 10.52
C GLU A 147 -6.23 6.46 11.97
N LEU A 148 -5.38 6.16 12.94
CA LEU A 148 -5.55 6.60 14.32
C LEU A 148 -4.79 7.89 14.56
N ASN A 149 -5.47 8.92 15.05
CA ASN A 149 -4.78 10.03 15.71
C ASN A 149 -4.31 9.54 17.07
N VAL A 150 -3.02 9.69 17.36
CA VAL A 150 -2.40 9.26 18.61
C VAL A 150 -1.78 10.46 19.29
N ALA A 151 -2.04 10.60 20.59
CA ALA A 151 -1.30 11.53 21.45
C ALA A 151 -1.02 10.86 22.79
N MET A 152 0.24 10.87 23.22
CA MET A 152 0.68 10.30 24.48
C MET A 152 1.59 11.27 25.24
N THR A 153 1.48 11.24 26.56
CA THR A 153 2.37 11.97 27.47
C THR A 153 3.19 10.97 28.26
N ILE A 154 4.50 11.14 28.27
CA ILE A 154 5.48 10.22 28.80
C ILE A 154 6.26 10.89 29.93
N ASP A 155 6.52 10.17 31.01
CA ASP A 155 7.47 10.52 32.05
C ASP A 155 8.73 9.65 31.91
N VAL A 156 9.91 10.24 32.04
CA VAL A 156 11.19 9.52 32.16
C VAL A 156 12.06 10.14 33.25
N ILE A 157 12.88 9.30 33.90
CA ILE A 157 13.66 9.69 35.08
C ILE A 157 15.17 9.65 34.82
N SER A 158 15.86 10.70 35.25
CA SER A 158 17.31 10.78 35.42
C SER A 158 17.65 10.86 36.91
N LEU A 159 18.36 9.87 37.45
CA LEU A 159 18.84 9.88 38.83
C LEU A 159 20.03 10.82 38.94
N ASN A 160 20.08 11.60 40.02
CA ASN A 160 21.19 12.52 40.26
C ASN A 160 22.53 11.80 40.42
N SER A 161 22.50 10.54 40.90
CA SER A 161 23.66 9.67 41.06
C SER A 161 24.03 8.87 39.80
N ALA A 162 23.29 9.00 38.70
CA ALA A 162 23.60 8.29 37.45
C ALA A 162 24.88 8.85 36.79
N PRO A 163 25.63 8.03 36.03
CA PRO A 163 26.75 8.51 35.24
C PRO A 163 26.36 9.65 34.29
N ILE A 164 27.24 10.65 34.15
CA ILE A 164 27.00 11.80 33.26
C ILE A 164 26.93 11.40 31.78
N ASP A 165 27.49 10.25 31.44
CA ASP A 165 27.57 9.65 30.11
C ASP A 165 26.87 8.27 30.06
N ALA A 166 25.90 8.04 30.96
CA ALA A 166 25.11 6.82 30.96
C ALA A 166 24.57 6.53 29.55
N LYS A 167 24.82 5.32 29.06
CA LYS A 167 24.35 4.89 27.75
C LYS A 167 22.92 4.36 27.86
N ILE A 168 22.19 4.48 26.76
CA ILE A 168 20.88 3.87 26.56
C ILE A 168 21.04 2.35 26.78
N SER A 169 20.37 1.78 27.80
CA SER A 169 20.41 0.34 28.09
C SER A 169 19.90 -0.45 26.88
N GLU A 170 20.72 -1.34 26.32
CA GLU A 170 20.37 -2.17 25.16
C GLU A 170 19.60 -3.44 25.52
N GLY A 171 19.44 -3.73 26.81
CA GLY A 171 18.75 -4.94 27.27
C GLY A 171 17.23 -4.86 27.12
N ASP A 172 16.63 -6.01 26.85
CA ASP A 172 15.18 -6.17 26.84
C ASP A 172 14.61 -6.09 28.26
N SER A 173 13.54 -5.31 28.40
CA SER A 173 12.77 -5.16 29.62
C SER A 173 12.00 -6.44 29.92
N TRP A 174 12.11 -6.92 31.16
CA TRP A 174 11.32 -8.05 31.68
C TRP A 174 9.80 -7.79 31.68
N ARG A 175 9.35 -6.55 31.42
CA ARG A 175 7.93 -6.17 31.39
C ARG A 175 7.20 -6.71 30.16
N VAL A 176 7.91 -6.99 29.08
CA VAL A 176 7.32 -7.50 27.83
C VAL A 176 7.74 -8.95 27.68
N ALA A 177 6.81 -9.86 28.00
CA ALA A 177 7.06 -11.30 27.89
C ALA A 177 6.74 -11.87 26.50
N GLN A 178 5.83 -11.23 25.77
CA GLN A 178 5.36 -11.69 24.45
C GLN A 178 6.16 -11.01 23.33
N SER A 179 6.33 -11.74 22.24
CA SER A 179 6.91 -11.15 21.03
C SER A 179 5.99 -10.08 20.46
N LEU A 180 6.53 -9.20 19.60
CA LEU A 180 5.74 -8.20 18.90
C LEU A 180 4.65 -8.87 18.05
N ASP A 181 4.97 -9.99 17.39
CA ASP A 181 4.03 -10.71 16.53
C ASP A 181 2.88 -11.35 17.32
N GLU A 182 3.17 -11.97 18.47
CA GLU A 182 2.13 -12.49 19.37
C GLU A 182 1.22 -11.37 19.89
N THR A 183 1.80 -10.21 20.22
CA THR A 183 1.06 -9.04 20.69
C THR A 183 0.14 -8.51 19.60
N ARG A 184 0.67 -8.36 18.36
CA ARG A 184 -0.06 -7.96 17.17
C ARG A 184 -1.24 -8.89 16.91
N ASP A 185 -1.01 -10.21 16.90
CA ASP A 185 -2.07 -11.18 16.67
C ASP A 185 -3.19 -11.07 17.71
N SER A 186 -2.86 -10.83 18.99
CA SER A 186 -3.89 -10.73 20.04
C SER A 186 -4.73 -9.46 19.96
N ILE A 187 -4.16 -8.35 19.48
CA ILE A 187 -4.78 -7.02 19.44
C ILE A 187 -5.46 -6.75 18.10
N LEU A 188 -4.76 -6.98 16.99
CA LEU A 188 -5.26 -6.66 15.65
C LEU A 188 -6.44 -7.53 15.26
N ASN A 189 -6.41 -8.83 15.60
CA ASN A 189 -7.52 -9.75 15.31
C ASN A 189 -8.82 -9.44 16.08
N ARG A 190 -8.78 -8.52 17.06
CA ARG A 190 -10.00 -8.01 17.72
C ARG A 190 -10.75 -7.00 16.86
N ASN A 191 -10.09 -6.44 15.85
CA ASN A 191 -10.67 -5.53 14.88
C ASN A 191 -11.58 -4.44 15.51
N PHE A 192 -11.01 -3.63 16.41
CA PHE A 192 -11.77 -2.68 17.22
C PHE A 192 -12.38 -1.50 16.44
N PHE A 193 -11.84 -1.18 15.27
CA PHE A 193 -12.14 0.07 14.56
C PHE A 193 -12.70 -0.13 13.16
N GLN A 194 -12.87 -1.38 12.71
CA GLN A 194 -13.44 -1.65 11.39
C GLN A 194 -14.57 -2.67 11.51
N PRO A 195 -15.47 -2.74 10.52
CA PRO A 195 -16.42 -3.84 10.41
C PRO A 195 -15.69 -5.20 10.33
N PRO A 196 -16.40 -6.31 10.60
CA PRO A 196 -15.84 -7.64 10.44
C PRO A 196 -15.25 -7.85 9.04
N ASN A 197 -13.99 -8.28 8.97
CA ASN A 197 -13.28 -8.52 7.71
C ASN A 197 -13.93 -9.67 6.91
N LEU A 198 -14.23 -9.41 5.64
CA LEU A 198 -14.77 -10.37 4.68
C LEU A 198 -13.63 -11.07 3.92
N PRO A 199 -13.84 -12.31 3.43
CA PRO A 199 -12.83 -13.00 2.64
C PRO A 199 -12.67 -12.43 1.23
N PRO A 200 -11.47 -12.52 0.64
CA PRO A 200 -11.25 -12.13 -0.74
C PRO A 200 -12.05 -13.02 -1.71
N VAL A 201 -12.42 -12.44 -2.85
CA VAL A 201 -13.27 -13.06 -3.87
C VAL A 201 -12.49 -13.27 -5.17
N TYR A 202 -12.45 -14.51 -5.64
CA TYR A 202 -11.86 -14.84 -6.94
C TYR A 202 -12.88 -14.61 -8.08
N ALA A 203 -12.61 -13.62 -8.93
CA ALA A 203 -13.44 -13.24 -10.08
C ALA A 203 -12.89 -13.77 -11.43
N GLY A 204 -11.78 -14.52 -11.41
CA GLY A 204 -11.18 -15.10 -12.62
C GLY A 204 -11.83 -16.39 -13.10
N ASP A 205 -11.37 -16.87 -14.26
CA ASP A 205 -11.78 -18.16 -14.80
C ASP A 205 -11.12 -19.31 -14.02
N GLY A 206 -11.90 -20.34 -13.68
CA GLY A 206 -11.37 -21.54 -13.04
C GLY A 206 -10.46 -22.39 -13.93
N THR A 207 -10.28 -22.01 -15.19
CA THR A 207 -9.40 -22.65 -16.16
C THR A 207 -8.38 -21.64 -16.67
N LEU A 208 -7.10 -22.00 -16.59
CA LEU A 208 -5.99 -21.23 -17.16
C LEU A 208 -5.57 -21.89 -18.47
N VAL A 209 -5.31 -21.10 -19.50
CA VAL A 209 -4.87 -21.59 -20.82
C VAL A 209 -3.37 -21.38 -20.95
N ALA A 210 -2.67 -22.43 -21.35
CA ALA A 210 -1.25 -22.41 -21.67
C ALA A 210 -1.07 -22.82 -23.14
N VAL A 211 -0.57 -21.91 -23.97
CA VAL A 211 -0.40 -22.17 -25.41
C VAL A 211 0.93 -22.89 -25.66
N LYS A 212 0.91 -24.05 -26.31
CA LYS A 212 2.11 -24.83 -26.61
C LYS A 212 3.10 -24.04 -27.46
N GLY A 213 4.38 -24.11 -27.11
CA GLY A 213 5.45 -23.42 -27.82
C GLY A 213 5.46 -21.89 -27.65
N GLN A 214 4.57 -21.32 -26.82
CA GLN A 214 4.48 -19.89 -26.55
C GLN A 214 4.52 -19.61 -25.05
N GLN A 215 5.06 -18.45 -24.67
CA GLN A 215 4.96 -17.98 -23.30
C GLN A 215 3.60 -17.31 -23.08
N THR A 216 2.85 -17.77 -22.09
CA THR A 216 1.56 -17.19 -21.69
C THR A 216 1.62 -16.75 -20.23
N ASP A 217 1.37 -15.47 -19.98
CA ASP A 217 1.29 -14.91 -18.63
C ASP A 217 -0.18 -14.70 -18.24
N VAL A 218 -0.62 -15.32 -17.16
CA VAL A 218 -1.99 -15.24 -16.66
C VAL A 218 -2.00 -14.69 -15.24
N ARG A 219 -2.58 -13.49 -15.07
CA ARG A 219 -2.76 -12.87 -13.75
C ARG A 219 -4.11 -13.27 -13.16
N LEU A 220 -4.10 -13.74 -11.92
CA LEU A 220 -5.31 -14.04 -11.17
C LEU A 220 -6.11 -12.76 -10.91
N LYS A 221 -7.42 -12.82 -11.16
CA LYS A 221 -8.35 -11.72 -10.87
C LYS A 221 -8.98 -11.98 -9.51
N VAL A 222 -8.49 -11.29 -8.49
CA VAL A 222 -8.97 -11.40 -7.11
C VAL A 222 -9.29 -10.01 -6.60
N GLU A 223 -10.46 -9.87 -5.99
CA GLU A 223 -10.99 -8.62 -5.46
C GLU A 223 -11.31 -8.83 -3.98
N ASP A 224 -10.92 -7.88 -3.15
CA ASP A 224 -11.25 -7.84 -1.73
C ASP A 224 -12.38 -6.81 -1.52
N PRO A 225 -13.49 -7.14 -0.85
CA PRO A 225 -14.60 -6.20 -0.68
C PRO A 225 -14.19 -4.90 0.04
N GLU A 226 -13.19 -4.97 0.90
CA GLU A 226 -12.61 -3.87 1.67
C GLU A 226 -11.44 -3.18 0.94
N GLY A 227 -11.04 -3.71 -0.22
CA GLY A 227 -9.91 -3.20 -1.01
C GLY A 227 -8.55 -3.41 -0.35
N THR A 228 -8.43 -4.37 0.57
CA THR A 228 -7.14 -4.72 1.17
C THR A 228 -6.25 -5.45 0.17
N SER A 229 -4.93 -5.45 0.43
CA SER A 229 -4.00 -6.16 -0.43
C SER A 229 -4.08 -7.66 -0.19
N ILE A 230 -3.83 -8.44 -1.24
CA ILE A 230 -3.97 -9.89 -1.25
C ILE A 230 -2.59 -10.51 -1.47
N THR A 231 -2.26 -11.47 -0.62
CA THR A 231 -1.09 -12.32 -0.73
C THR A 231 -1.48 -13.67 -1.32
N TYR A 232 -0.60 -14.25 -2.14
CA TYR A 232 -0.87 -15.50 -2.83
C TYR A 232 0.12 -16.57 -2.42
N GLU A 233 -0.37 -17.79 -2.27
CA GLU A 233 0.43 -18.96 -2.00
C GLU A 233 -0.05 -20.10 -2.87
N LEU A 234 0.89 -20.77 -3.52
CA LEU A 234 0.61 -21.96 -4.30
C LEU A 234 0.77 -23.17 -3.40
N ASP A 235 -0.25 -24.01 -3.35
CA ASP A 235 -0.17 -25.33 -2.73
C ASP A 235 0.16 -26.38 -3.79
N GLY A 236 1.30 -27.06 -3.61
CA GLY A 236 1.85 -28.05 -4.54
C GLY A 236 3.00 -27.56 -5.43
N GLU A 237 3.52 -28.48 -6.22
CA GLU A 237 4.65 -28.23 -7.15
C GLU A 237 4.14 -27.95 -8.57
N LEU A 238 4.82 -27.06 -9.28
CA LEU A 238 4.58 -26.81 -10.71
C LEU A 238 5.57 -27.60 -11.57
N PRO A 239 5.14 -28.05 -12.76
CA PRO A 239 6.05 -28.57 -13.77
C PRO A 239 7.12 -27.55 -14.17
N GLU A 240 8.26 -28.00 -14.71
CA GLU A 240 9.36 -27.10 -15.12
C GLU A 240 8.96 -26.03 -16.14
N TRP A 241 7.92 -26.29 -16.94
CA TRP A 241 7.38 -25.35 -17.92
C TRP A 241 6.42 -24.31 -17.32
N ALA A 242 6.15 -24.34 -16.02
CA ALA A 242 5.25 -23.43 -15.33
C ALA A 242 5.94 -22.78 -14.12
N SER A 243 5.69 -21.50 -13.90
CA SER A 243 6.14 -20.77 -12.71
C SER A 243 5.06 -19.86 -12.18
N PHE A 244 5.09 -19.59 -10.87
CA PHE A 244 4.13 -18.73 -10.20
C PHE A 244 4.86 -17.64 -9.40
N LYS A 245 4.48 -16.38 -9.64
CA LYS A 245 4.94 -15.22 -8.87
C LYS A 245 3.92 -14.91 -7.79
N ALA A 246 4.24 -15.27 -6.55
CA ALA A 246 3.39 -15.05 -5.37
C ALA A 246 3.08 -13.56 -5.11
N GLU A 247 4.02 -12.65 -5.37
CA GLU A 247 3.83 -11.20 -5.14
C GLU A 247 2.76 -10.59 -6.04
N SER A 248 2.64 -11.09 -7.28
CA SER A 248 1.74 -10.53 -8.29
C SER A 248 0.55 -11.42 -8.61
N GLY A 249 0.47 -12.62 -8.05
CA GLY A 249 -0.52 -13.63 -8.40
C GLY A 249 -0.50 -13.98 -9.88
N THR A 250 0.69 -14.06 -10.50
CA THR A 250 0.84 -14.28 -11.95
C THR A 250 1.47 -15.63 -12.23
N PHE A 251 0.77 -16.43 -13.03
CA PHE A 251 1.32 -17.65 -13.63
C PHE A 251 2.02 -17.30 -14.94
N THR A 252 3.21 -17.85 -15.14
CA THR A 252 3.92 -17.83 -16.42
C THR A 252 4.07 -19.26 -16.90
N PHE A 253 3.43 -19.57 -18.03
CA PHE A 253 3.49 -20.87 -18.69
C PHE A 253 4.37 -20.78 -19.93
N LYS A 254 5.25 -21.75 -20.12
CA LYS A 254 6.07 -21.93 -21.33
C LYS A 254 6.13 -23.42 -21.71
N PRO A 255 4.99 -24.03 -22.10
CA PRO A 255 4.96 -25.44 -22.46
C PRO A 255 5.80 -25.70 -23.71
N PRO A 256 6.53 -26.82 -23.80
CA PRO A 256 7.21 -27.22 -25.03
C PRO A 256 6.21 -27.41 -26.19
N ALA A 257 6.68 -27.21 -27.42
CA ALA A 257 5.84 -27.32 -28.62
C ALA A 257 5.38 -28.77 -28.89
N ASP A 258 6.27 -29.74 -28.64
CA ASP A 258 5.96 -31.16 -28.54
C ASP A 258 6.18 -31.58 -27.09
N PRO A 259 5.12 -31.91 -26.32
CA PRO A 259 5.33 -32.57 -25.04
C PRO A 259 5.96 -33.92 -25.33
N GLU A 260 7.12 -34.22 -24.75
CA GLU A 260 7.60 -35.60 -24.71
C GLU A 260 6.48 -36.45 -24.11
N GLU A 261 5.96 -37.40 -24.89
CA GLU A 261 4.97 -38.34 -24.39
C GLU A 261 5.55 -39.03 -23.14
N PRO A 262 4.79 -39.17 -22.06
CA PRO A 262 5.24 -39.97 -20.94
C PRO A 262 5.34 -41.42 -21.41
N GLY A 263 6.54 -41.83 -21.81
CA GLY A 263 7.00 -43.20 -22.02
C GLY A 263 6.05 -44.11 -22.79
N ASP A 264 6.37 -44.35 -24.07
CA ASP A 264 5.86 -45.42 -24.90
C ASP A 264 5.64 -46.74 -24.12
N ALA A 265 4.38 -47.05 -23.87
CA ALA A 265 3.90 -48.42 -23.71
C ALA A 265 2.59 -48.57 -24.48
N ASP A 266 2.75 -48.75 -25.79
CA ASP A 266 1.85 -49.49 -26.69
C ASP A 266 0.43 -48.91 -26.92
N GLY A 267 0.24 -48.31 -28.11
CA GLY A 267 -0.98 -48.56 -28.89
C GLY A 267 -1.91 -47.37 -29.21
N GLY A 268 -1.81 -46.87 -30.45
CA GLY A 268 -2.93 -46.32 -31.23
C GLY A 268 -2.95 -44.80 -31.43
N PRO A 269 -3.51 -44.30 -32.57
CA PRO A 269 -3.65 -42.87 -32.83
C PRO A 269 -4.81 -42.32 -31.98
N GLY A 270 -4.51 -42.03 -30.72
CA GLY A 270 -5.42 -41.35 -29.80
C GLY A 270 -5.00 -39.90 -29.67
N GLU A 271 -5.93 -38.98 -29.87
CA GLU A 271 -5.81 -37.58 -29.46
C GLU A 271 -5.15 -37.51 -28.07
N SER A 272 -3.95 -36.93 -27.98
CA SER A 272 -3.24 -36.71 -26.73
C SER A 272 -4.01 -35.68 -25.89
N LYS A 273 -5.09 -36.12 -25.23
CA LYS A 273 -5.76 -35.38 -24.16
C LYS A 273 -4.81 -35.34 -22.97
N ALA A 274 -3.90 -34.37 -22.97
CA ALA A 274 -3.17 -34.01 -21.77
C ALA A 274 -4.20 -33.74 -20.66
N GLU A 275 -4.14 -34.49 -19.57
CA GLU A 275 -5.03 -34.25 -18.43
C GLU A 275 -4.77 -32.82 -17.90
N PRO A 276 -5.83 -32.05 -17.60
CA PRO A 276 -5.65 -30.69 -17.12
C PRO A 276 -4.94 -30.72 -15.76
N LEU A 277 -3.79 -30.04 -15.67
CA LEU A 277 -3.04 -29.91 -14.42
C LEU A 277 -3.90 -29.14 -13.41
N LYS A 278 -4.08 -29.71 -12.22
CA LYS A 278 -4.79 -29.06 -11.11
C LYS A 278 -3.79 -28.33 -10.25
N VAL A 279 -4.00 -27.03 -10.07
CA VAL A 279 -3.21 -26.20 -9.14
C VAL A 279 -4.14 -25.60 -8.10
N VAL A 280 -3.73 -25.60 -6.83
CA VAL A 280 -4.49 -24.99 -5.74
C VAL A 280 -3.77 -23.71 -5.33
N VAL A 281 -4.49 -22.61 -5.35
CA VAL A 281 -3.97 -21.31 -4.93
C VAL A 281 -4.76 -20.83 -3.73
N ARG A 282 -4.04 -20.49 -2.66
CA ARG A 282 -4.55 -19.82 -1.47
C ARG A 282 -4.35 -18.32 -1.62
N MET A 283 -5.42 -17.56 -1.51
CA MET A 283 -5.39 -16.09 -1.54
C MET A 283 -5.81 -15.58 -0.17
N THR A 284 -4.93 -14.82 0.48
CA THR A 284 -5.12 -14.32 1.85
C THR A 284 -5.10 -12.80 1.85
N ASP A 285 -6.13 -12.19 2.41
CA ASP A 285 -6.19 -10.74 2.57
C ASP A 285 -5.22 -10.22 3.65
N THR A 286 -5.10 -8.90 3.74
CA THR A 286 -4.32 -8.22 4.80
C THR A 286 -5.21 -7.61 5.88
N GLY A 287 -6.52 -7.83 5.81
CA GLY A 287 -7.48 -7.41 6.83
C GLY A 287 -7.32 -8.19 8.13
N TYR A 288 -8.00 -7.73 9.20
CA TYR A 288 -7.96 -8.37 10.51
C TYR A 288 -9.36 -8.81 10.98
N PRO A 289 -9.53 -10.06 11.47
CA PRO A 289 -8.59 -11.16 11.33
C PRO A 289 -8.42 -11.52 9.84
N ARG A 290 -7.22 -11.99 9.48
CA ARG A 290 -6.91 -12.38 8.10
C ARG A 290 -7.88 -13.45 7.63
N ARG A 291 -8.45 -13.26 6.45
CA ARG A 291 -9.27 -14.30 5.80
C ARG A 291 -8.57 -14.79 4.55
N GLN A 292 -8.92 -16.01 4.18
CA GLN A 292 -8.37 -16.66 3.02
C GLN A 292 -9.45 -17.39 2.24
N VAL A 293 -9.23 -17.50 0.93
CA VAL A 293 -9.99 -18.36 0.04
C VAL A 293 -9.03 -19.28 -0.71
N GLU A 294 -9.42 -20.55 -0.86
CA GLU A 294 -8.67 -21.51 -1.65
C GLU A 294 -9.42 -21.79 -2.95
N LYS A 295 -8.70 -21.76 -4.08
CA LYS A 295 -9.26 -22.02 -5.39
C LYS A 295 -8.43 -23.05 -6.14
N THR A 296 -9.08 -24.13 -6.57
CA THR A 296 -8.51 -25.05 -7.54
C THR A 296 -8.70 -24.51 -8.95
N LEU A 297 -7.60 -24.35 -9.68
CA LEU A 297 -7.56 -23.90 -11.07
C LEU A 297 -7.07 -25.05 -11.96
N LEU A 298 -7.63 -25.15 -13.16
CA LEU A 298 -7.28 -26.16 -14.15
C LEU A 298 -6.44 -25.55 -15.26
N VAL A 299 -5.19 -25.99 -15.44
CA VAL A 299 -4.36 -25.54 -16.55
C VAL A 299 -4.60 -26.47 -17.75
N LYS A 300 -5.11 -25.90 -18.85
CA LYS A 300 -5.30 -26.60 -20.13
C LYS A 300 -4.21 -26.18 -21.10
N LEU A 301 -3.64 -27.18 -21.78
CA LEU A 301 -2.72 -26.98 -22.88
C LEU A 301 -3.51 -26.81 -24.18
N GLU A 302 -3.36 -25.66 -24.83
CA GLU A 302 -3.95 -25.37 -26.13
C GLU A 302 -2.86 -25.28 -27.21
N ASP A 303 -3.17 -25.68 -28.43
CA ASP A 303 -2.23 -25.57 -29.54
C ASP A 303 -2.16 -24.11 -30.03
N ALA A 304 -0.96 -23.69 -30.46
CA ALA A 304 -0.80 -22.35 -31.04
C ALA A 304 -1.67 -22.22 -32.30
N PRO A 305 -2.39 -21.10 -32.48
CA PRO A 305 -3.19 -20.88 -33.68
C PRO A 305 -2.28 -20.93 -34.91
N LEU A 306 -2.73 -21.67 -35.94
CA LEU A 306 -1.99 -21.80 -37.20
C LEU A 306 -1.61 -20.41 -37.74
N PRO A 307 -0.36 -20.20 -38.19
CA PRO A 307 0.04 -18.93 -38.78
C PRO A 307 -0.92 -18.60 -39.92
N LYS A 308 -1.54 -17.41 -39.88
CA LYS A 308 -2.42 -16.95 -40.97
C LYS A 308 -1.64 -17.06 -42.28
N ALA A 309 -2.22 -17.75 -43.26
CA ALA A 309 -1.64 -17.85 -44.60
C ALA A 309 -1.30 -16.42 -45.09
N PRO A 310 -0.14 -16.21 -45.73
CA PRO A 310 0.22 -14.90 -46.26
C PRO A 310 -0.93 -14.40 -47.14
N GLU A 311 -1.47 -13.22 -46.82
CA GLU A 311 -2.55 -12.63 -47.61
C GLU A 311 -2.10 -12.59 -49.08
N PRO A 312 -2.96 -13.01 -50.04
CA PRO A 312 -2.59 -12.97 -51.44
C PRO A 312 -2.21 -11.53 -51.79
N MET A 313 -1.00 -11.34 -52.29
CA MET A 313 -0.53 -10.02 -52.72
C MET A 313 -1.60 -9.38 -53.62
N PRO A 314 -1.98 -8.11 -53.39
CA PRO A 314 -3.00 -7.47 -54.21
C PRO A 314 -2.58 -7.55 -55.70
N ALA A 315 -3.53 -7.92 -56.57
CA ALA A 315 -3.28 -8.06 -58.00
C ALA A 315 -2.66 -6.77 -58.55
N LYS A 316 -1.51 -6.87 -59.23
CA LYS A 316 -0.86 -5.71 -59.87
C LYS A 316 -1.82 -5.11 -60.90
N PHE A 317 -2.05 -3.80 -60.81
CA PHE A 317 -2.93 -3.06 -61.72
C PHE A 317 -2.45 -3.17 -63.18
N ASP A 318 -3.36 -3.42 -64.12
CA ASP A 318 -3.02 -3.57 -65.53
C ASP A 318 -2.99 -2.21 -66.25
N ASP A 319 -1.79 -1.77 -66.64
CA ASP A 319 -1.54 -0.48 -67.28
C ASP A 319 -2.25 -0.30 -68.64
N ALA A 320 -2.60 -1.39 -69.34
CA ALA A 320 -3.36 -1.31 -70.59
C ALA A 320 -4.75 -0.69 -70.39
N THR A 321 -5.34 -0.90 -69.19
CA THR A 321 -6.65 -0.38 -68.81
C THR A 321 -6.67 1.12 -68.54
N GLN A 322 -5.53 1.81 -68.60
CA GLN A 322 -5.46 3.27 -68.44
C GLN A 322 -4.55 3.92 -69.49
N THR A 323 -4.42 3.27 -70.65
CA THR A 323 -3.64 3.76 -71.78
C THR A 323 -4.54 4.31 -72.87
N TYR A 324 -4.29 5.55 -73.29
CA TYR A 324 -5.11 6.29 -74.25
C TYR A 324 -4.28 6.80 -75.42
N LEU A 325 -4.85 6.76 -76.64
CA LEU A 325 -4.25 7.42 -77.79
C LEU A 325 -4.51 8.92 -77.69
N THR A 326 -3.49 9.71 -77.36
CA THR A 326 -3.64 11.15 -77.12
C THR A 326 -3.46 12.01 -78.36
N ALA A 327 -2.65 11.58 -79.32
CA ALA A 327 -2.42 12.35 -80.54
C ALA A 327 -1.95 11.48 -81.71
N LEU A 328 -2.32 11.90 -82.92
CA LEU A 328 -1.75 11.43 -84.18
C LEU A 328 -1.03 12.60 -84.81
N VAL A 329 0.30 12.53 -84.86
CA VAL A 329 1.15 13.67 -85.24
C VAL A 329 1.91 13.31 -86.50
N GLN A 330 1.84 14.19 -87.50
CA GLN A 330 2.58 14.04 -88.75
C GLN A 330 3.96 14.70 -88.62
N GLY A 331 5.03 13.91 -88.76
CA GLY A 331 6.42 14.39 -88.80
C GLY A 331 6.89 14.72 -90.22
N ARG A 332 8.20 14.98 -90.37
CA ARG A 332 8.84 15.30 -91.67
C ARG A 332 8.91 14.13 -92.67
N GLY A 333 8.39 12.95 -92.32
CA GLY A 333 8.41 11.76 -93.19
C GLY A 333 7.20 10.86 -92.98
N ASP A 334 6.80 10.59 -91.73
CA ASP A 334 5.72 9.63 -91.40
C ASP A 334 4.83 10.10 -90.24
N TRP A 335 3.68 9.44 -90.09
CA TRP A 335 2.76 9.63 -88.97
C TRP A 335 3.24 8.86 -87.74
N THR A 336 3.14 9.48 -86.55
CA THR A 336 3.47 8.86 -85.26
C THR A 336 2.26 8.89 -84.33
N ALA A 337 1.98 7.77 -83.67
CA ALA A 337 0.92 7.62 -82.68
C ALA A 337 1.47 7.91 -81.28
N TRP A 338 0.86 8.82 -80.53
CA TRP A 338 1.26 9.14 -79.16
C TRP A 338 0.27 8.53 -78.18
N MET A 339 0.72 7.55 -77.40
CA MET A 339 -0.08 6.83 -76.43
C MET A 339 0.37 7.18 -75.02
N ASN A 340 -0.55 7.69 -74.19
CA ASN A 340 -0.26 8.04 -72.81
C ASN A 340 -0.70 6.92 -71.86
N VAL A 341 0.26 6.36 -71.14
CA VAL A 341 0.06 5.36 -70.08
C VAL A 341 -0.12 6.10 -68.76
N ARG A 342 -1.38 6.41 -68.40
CA ARG A 342 -1.67 7.31 -67.26
C ARG A 342 -1.16 6.80 -65.91
N THR A 343 -1.08 5.48 -65.73
CA THR A 343 -0.56 4.85 -64.51
C THR A 343 0.94 5.04 -64.33
N ARG A 344 1.69 5.22 -65.42
CA ARG A 344 3.14 5.46 -65.41
C ARG A 344 3.51 6.92 -65.66
N GLY A 345 2.58 7.73 -66.17
CA GLY A 345 2.81 9.13 -66.53
C GLY A 345 3.66 9.31 -67.80
N GLU A 346 3.81 8.25 -68.61
CA GLU A 346 4.68 8.22 -69.77
C GLU A 346 3.88 8.28 -71.08
N THR A 347 4.38 9.02 -72.07
CA THR A 347 3.83 9.05 -73.43
C THR A 347 4.74 8.31 -74.40
N LEU A 348 4.28 7.16 -74.86
CA LEU A 348 4.95 6.34 -75.87
C LEU A 348 4.65 6.91 -77.26
N LYS A 349 5.70 7.19 -78.03
CA LYS A 349 5.61 7.70 -79.41
C LYS A 349 5.96 6.57 -80.35
N LEU A 350 4.95 5.97 -80.97
CA LEU A 350 5.09 4.77 -81.78
C LEU A 350 4.99 5.10 -83.27
N GLN A 351 5.96 4.62 -84.04
CA GLN A 351 5.99 4.69 -85.51
C GLN A 351 5.51 3.37 -86.11
N VAL A 352 5.24 3.39 -87.42
CA VAL A 352 4.86 2.18 -88.17
C VAL A 352 5.99 1.16 -88.09
N GLY A 353 5.69 -0.05 -87.59
CA GLY A 353 6.63 -1.13 -87.36
C GLY A 353 7.10 -1.29 -85.90
N ASP A 354 6.86 -0.31 -85.03
CA ASP A 354 7.32 -0.38 -83.63
C ASP A 354 6.49 -1.37 -82.81
N SER A 355 7.15 -2.17 -81.98
CA SER A 355 6.54 -3.04 -80.98
C SER A 355 6.37 -2.33 -79.64
N PHE A 356 5.27 -2.58 -78.94
CA PHE A 356 4.98 -2.03 -77.61
C PHE A 356 4.53 -3.12 -76.63
N GLU A 357 4.85 -2.92 -75.35
CA GLU A 357 4.39 -3.74 -74.23
C GLU A 357 3.82 -2.79 -73.16
N ILE A 358 2.49 -2.82 -72.99
CA ILE A 358 1.77 -1.94 -72.08
C ILE A 358 0.84 -2.81 -71.25
N GLY A 359 1.15 -2.97 -69.96
CA GLY A 359 0.40 -3.85 -69.07
C GLY A 359 0.40 -5.30 -69.56
N SER A 360 -0.79 -5.89 -69.72
CA SER A 360 -0.97 -7.23 -70.28
C SER A 360 -0.89 -7.30 -71.82
N MET A 361 -0.86 -6.17 -72.52
CA MET A 361 -1.00 -6.12 -73.98
C MET A 361 0.34 -5.92 -74.68
N LYS A 362 0.64 -6.80 -75.63
CA LYS A 362 1.85 -6.78 -76.48
C LYS A 362 1.46 -6.78 -77.95
N GLY A 363 1.99 -5.83 -78.72
CA GLY A 363 1.65 -5.71 -80.13
C GLY A 363 2.62 -4.82 -80.89
N SER A 364 2.30 -4.57 -82.16
CA SER A 364 3.07 -3.69 -83.04
C SER A 364 2.18 -2.74 -83.84
N VAL A 365 2.70 -1.59 -84.24
CA VAL A 365 1.95 -0.62 -85.03
C VAL A 365 2.02 -0.97 -86.51
N LYS A 366 0.88 -1.27 -87.14
CA LYS A 366 0.81 -1.65 -88.55
C LYS A 366 0.66 -0.45 -89.48
N SER A 367 -0.13 0.53 -89.10
CA SER A 367 -0.22 1.80 -89.83
C SER A 367 -0.68 2.94 -88.93
N VAL A 368 -0.23 4.16 -89.23
CA VAL A 368 -0.67 5.38 -88.56
C VAL A 368 -1.17 6.34 -89.64
N SER A 369 -2.38 6.87 -89.47
CA SER A 369 -3.00 7.83 -90.39
C SER A 369 -3.45 9.08 -89.66
N ALA A 370 -4.02 10.04 -90.38
CA ALA A 370 -4.56 11.27 -89.79
C ALA A 370 -5.76 11.06 -88.83
N ARG A 371 -6.41 9.90 -88.89
CA ARG A 371 -7.67 9.65 -88.18
C ARG A 371 -7.61 8.44 -87.25
N VAL A 372 -6.77 7.46 -87.57
CA VAL A 372 -6.74 6.16 -86.89
C VAL A 372 -5.32 5.58 -86.85
N VAL A 373 -5.07 4.73 -85.86
CA VAL A 373 -3.92 3.82 -85.80
C VAL A 373 -4.44 2.40 -85.92
N LEU A 374 -3.79 1.59 -86.77
CA LEU A 374 -4.01 0.14 -86.78
C LEU A 374 -2.89 -0.53 -85.98
N LEU A 375 -3.29 -1.19 -84.89
CA LEU A 375 -2.41 -1.93 -83.98
C LEU A 375 -2.59 -3.43 -84.23
N GLU A 376 -1.50 -4.17 -84.34
CA GLU A 376 -1.52 -5.62 -84.40
C GLU A 376 -1.22 -6.18 -83.01
N ILE A 377 -2.21 -6.81 -82.37
CA ILE A 377 -2.08 -7.39 -81.03
C ILE A 377 -2.52 -8.86 -81.14
N GLY A 378 -1.63 -9.81 -80.81
CA GLY A 378 -1.94 -11.24 -80.92
C GLY A 378 -2.29 -11.72 -82.34
N GLY A 379 -1.77 -11.06 -83.38
CA GLY A 379 -2.01 -11.41 -84.79
C GLY A 379 -3.34 -10.92 -85.38
N LYS A 380 -4.06 -10.05 -84.66
CA LYS A 380 -5.28 -9.37 -85.12
C LYS A 380 -5.08 -7.86 -85.17
N GLU A 381 -5.71 -7.21 -86.14
CA GLU A 381 -5.63 -5.77 -86.33
C GLU A 381 -6.77 -5.04 -85.60
N TYR A 382 -6.41 -4.02 -84.83
CA TYR A 382 -7.33 -3.21 -84.04
C TYR A 382 -7.19 -1.75 -84.43
N GLU A 383 -8.33 -1.12 -84.75
CA GLU A 383 -8.40 0.30 -85.04
C GLU A 383 -8.55 1.10 -83.75
N LEU A 384 -7.60 2.00 -83.48
CA LEU A 384 -7.65 2.92 -82.35
C LEU A 384 -7.75 4.37 -82.85
N ARG A 385 -8.79 5.07 -82.42
CA ARG A 385 -9.04 6.49 -82.71
C ARG A 385 -8.49 7.39 -81.61
N PRO A 386 -8.18 8.68 -81.91
CA PRO A 386 -7.80 9.64 -80.89
C PRO A 386 -8.81 9.68 -79.75
N SER A 387 -8.31 9.78 -78.51
CA SER A 387 -9.05 9.64 -77.25
C SER A 387 -9.60 8.24 -76.95
N GLY A 388 -9.39 7.27 -77.85
CA GLY A 388 -9.72 5.87 -77.65
C GLY A 388 -8.80 5.21 -76.62
N LYS A 389 -9.38 4.30 -75.84
CA LYS A 389 -8.68 3.53 -74.82
C LYS A 389 -8.17 2.21 -75.39
N LEU A 390 -6.92 1.88 -75.10
CA LEU A 390 -6.25 0.70 -75.66
C LEU A 390 -6.97 -0.61 -75.30
N SER A 391 -7.43 -0.76 -74.06
CA SER A 391 -8.18 -1.94 -73.61
C SER A 391 -9.56 -2.09 -74.25
N GLU A 392 -10.22 -0.98 -74.59
CA GLU A 392 -11.57 -1.00 -75.19
C GLU A 392 -11.52 -1.35 -76.68
N ALA A 393 -10.52 -0.86 -77.41
CA ALA A 393 -10.36 -1.19 -78.83
C ALA A 393 -10.14 -2.69 -79.09
N VAL A 394 -9.54 -3.40 -78.13
CA VAL A 394 -9.36 -4.86 -78.20
C VAL A 394 -10.60 -5.63 -77.70
N ALA A 395 -11.40 -5.04 -76.82
CA ALA A 395 -12.62 -5.65 -76.28
C ALA A 395 -13.83 -5.56 -77.23
N LEU A 396 -13.86 -4.60 -78.17
CA LEU A 396 -15.01 -4.31 -79.04
C LEU A 396 -15.25 -5.30 -80.21
N GLU A 397 -14.52 -6.41 -80.32
CA GLU A 397 -14.80 -7.52 -81.26
C GLU A 397 -14.91 -8.90 -80.58
N ALA A 398 -15.48 -8.96 -79.38
CA ALA A 398 -16.13 -10.17 -78.87
C ALA A 398 -17.64 -10.07 -79.13
N PRO A 399 -18.35 -11.14 -79.57
CA PRO A 399 -19.70 -11.01 -80.13
C PRO A 399 -20.75 -10.57 -79.11
N GLU A 400 -21.67 -9.72 -79.57
CA GLU A 400 -22.90 -9.28 -78.90
C GLU A 400 -23.80 -10.45 -78.48
N GLN A 401 -24.31 -10.40 -77.25
CA GLN A 401 -25.61 -10.96 -76.87
C GLN A 401 -26.63 -9.82 -76.77
N PRO A 402 -27.89 -10.00 -77.21
CA PRO A 402 -28.84 -8.91 -77.36
C PRO A 402 -29.58 -8.55 -76.06
N ASP A 403 -29.77 -7.24 -75.93
CA ASP A 403 -30.88 -6.49 -75.36
C ASP A 403 -31.45 -6.85 -73.97
N ALA A 404 -31.24 -5.92 -73.05
CA ALA A 404 -32.35 -5.26 -72.38
C ALA A 404 -32.09 -3.74 -72.31
N SER A 405 -32.91 -3.01 -73.06
CA SER A 405 -32.96 -1.54 -73.10
C SER A 405 -33.51 -0.92 -71.80
N PRO A 406 -33.34 0.40 -71.62
CA PRO A 406 -33.30 1.08 -70.34
C PRO A 406 -34.59 1.86 -70.03
N ASP A 407 -34.76 2.20 -68.75
CA ASP A 407 -35.36 3.47 -68.34
C ASP A 407 -34.68 3.92 -67.05
N ASN A 408 -34.54 5.20 -66.73
CA ASN A 408 -34.10 6.38 -67.44
C ASN A 408 -33.78 7.36 -66.29
N ALA A 409 -32.82 8.24 -66.55
CA ALA A 409 -32.55 9.51 -65.90
C ALA A 409 -32.11 9.47 -64.42
N SER A 410 -30.83 9.77 -64.14
CA SER A 410 -30.24 11.13 -64.18
C SER A 410 -30.89 12.07 -63.17
N SER A 411 -30.18 12.87 -62.39
CA SER A 411 -28.75 13.16 -62.31
C SER A 411 -28.59 14.30 -61.29
N VAL A 412 -27.34 14.51 -60.86
CA VAL A 412 -26.78 15.77 -60.32
C VAL A 412 -27.25 16.11 -58.90
N GLY A 413 -26.39 16.50 -57.97
CA GLY A 413 -24.97 16.80 -58.01
C GLY A 413 -24.62 17.44 -56.67
N ALA A 414 -23.37 17.30 -56.29
CA ALA A 414 -22.80 17.78 -55.06
C ALA A 414 -22.43 19.28 -55.12
N GLU A 415 -22.00 19.76 -53.95
CA GLU A 415 -21.22 20.97 -53.59
C GLU A 415 -22.04 21.94 -52.71
N GLU A 416 -21.79 21.93 -51.39
CA GLU A 416 -20.76 22.69 -50.65
C GLU A 416 -21.04 24.21 -50.63
N ASP A 417 -21.30 24.79 -49.45
CA ASP A 417 -20.28 25.48 -48.64
C ASP A 417 -20.90 26.44 -47.59
N SER A 418 -20.23 26.50 -46.43
CA SER A 418 -19.99 27.69 -45.57
C SER A 418 -21.07 28.35 -44.67
N LYS A 419 -20.70 28.36 -43.36
CA LYS A 419 -20.60 29.48 -42.39
C LYS A 419 -21.83 30.25 -41.81
N ALA A 420 -21.97 30.08 -40.49
CA ALA A 420 -21.78 31.07 -39.39
C ALA A 420 -22.70 32.30 -39.17
N GLY A 421 -23.02 32.53 -37.88
CA GLY A 421 -23.53 33.76 -37.26
C GLY A 421 -25.07 33.84 -37.24
N GLU A 422 -25.78 34.34 -36.23
CA GLU A 422 -25.44 35.12 -35.04
C GLU A 422 -26.71 35.25 -34.15
N SER A 423 -26.51 35.45 -32.84
CA SER A 423 -27.23 36.33 -31.87
C SER A 423 -28.77 36.35 -31.68
N GLY A 424 -29.16 36.52 -30.40
CA GLY A 424 -30.42 37.16 -29.93
C GLY A 424 -31.29 36.27 -29.02
N GLU A 425 -31.11 36.27 -27.69
CA GLU A 425 -31.85 37.07 -26.69
C GLU A 425 -33.37 36.76 -26.63
N GLY A 426 -33.84 36.04 -25.60
CA GLY A 426 -34.47 36.59 -24.39
C GLY A 426 -35.82 35.85 -24.19
N GLU A 427 -36.50 35.74 -23.05
CA GLU A 427 -36.36 36.16 -21.67
C GLU A 427 -37.50 35.43 -20.88
N VAL A 428 -37.17 34.90 -19.71
CA VAL A 428 -37.89 34.76 -18.41
C VAL A 428 -39.44 34.74 -18.32
N LYS A 429 -39.96 33.75 -17.55
CA LYS A 429 -40.82 33.90 -16.33
C LYS A 429 -41.12 32.51 -15.73
N GLU A 430 -40.59 32.17 -14.54
CA GLU A 430 -41.15 32.39 -13.19
C GLU A 430 -42.53 31.77 -12.96
N GLU A 431 -42.62 30.77 -12.07
CA GLU A 431 -43.58 30.80 -10.96
C GLU A 431 -43.10 29.96 -9.76
N VAL A 432 -43.14 30.61 -8.61
CA VAL A 432 -42.85 30.17 -7.25
C VAL A 432 -44.13 29.58 -6.65
N THR A 433 -44.04 28.54 -5.82
CA THR A 433 -45.04 28.33 -4.75
C THR A 433 -44.38 27.97 -3.43
N GLU A 434 -44.64 28.85 -2.48
CA GLU A 434 -44.30 28.86 -1.05
C GLU A 434 -45.56 28.47 -0.23
N SER A 435 -45.36 28.07 1.03
CA SER A 435 -46.31 28.01 2.17
C SER A 435 -46.57 26.58 2.69
N ALA A 436 -46.58 26.28 3.98
CA ALA A 436 -46.41 27.07 5.20
C ALA A 436 -46.23 26.14 6.42
N GLU A 437 -45.62 26.70 7.46
CA GLU A 437 -45.68 26.30 8.88
C GLU A 437 -47.06 26.60 9.50
N PRO A 438 -47.41 26.06 10.69
CA PRO A 438 -47.37 26.95 11.88
C PRO A 438 -47.09 26.29 13.28
N ALA A 439 -46.35 27.05 14.10
CA ALA A 439 -46.56 27.49 15.51
C ALA A 439 -46.98 26.55 16.68
N ALA A 440 -46.12 26.55 17.73
CA ALA A 440 -46.29 26.75 19.20
C ALA A 440 -47.40 25.99 19.99
N GLU A 441 -47.17 25.40 21.18
CA GLU A 441 -46.81 25.98 22.50
C GLU A 441 -46.54 24.86 23.57
N PRO A 442 -46.22 25.15 24.86
CA PRO A 442 -45.27 24.39 25.70
C PRO A 442 -45.88 23.61 26.89
N GLU A 443 -45.14 22.63 27.44
CA GLU A 443 -45.30 22.11 28.82
C GLU A 443 -43.93 21.61 29.36
N THR A 444 -43.32 22.23 30.37
CA THR A 444 -43.37 21.94 31.83
C THR A 444 -43.12 20.48 32.24
N SER A 445 -42.01 20.25 32.98
CA SER A 445 -41.81 19.26 34.06
C SER A 445 -40.37 19.42 34.58
N GLU A 446 -40.15 20.24 35.61
CA GLU A 446 -40.00 19.82 37.02
C GLU A 446 -38.74 18.99 37.34
N GLU A 447 -37.84 19.68 38.05
CA GLU A 447 -36.81 19.16 38.96
C GLU A 447 -37.40 18.19 40.00
N PRO A 448 -36.57 17.32 40.64
CA PRO A 448 -35.92 17.78 41.88
C PRO A 448 -34.49 17.27 42.10
N SER A 449 -33.60 18.19 42.44
CA SER A 449 -32.67 17.97 43.56
C SER A 449 -33.47 18.12 44.87
N PRO A 450 -33.14 17.38 45.95
CA PRO A 450 -32.22 17.98 46.93
C PRO A 450 -31.36 16.96 47.71
N ALA A 451 -30.14 17.35 48.05
CA ALA A 451 -29.59 17.14 49.40
C ALA A 451 -28.26 17.89 49.54
N VAL A 452 -28.32 18.99 50.30
CA VAL A 452 -27.19 19.64 50.97
C VAL A 452 -26.99 18.93 52.31
N GLU A 453 -25.77 18.50 52.60
CA GLU A 453 -25.23 18.36 53.96
C GLU A 453 -23.75 18.76 53.83
N GLN A 454 -23.34 19.98 54.22
CA GLN A 454 -22.81 20.34 55.56
C GLN A 454 -21.94 19.22 56.16
N ALA A 455 -20.82 19.44 56.84
CA ALA A 455 -19.90 20.54 57.08
C ALA A 455 -18.83 19.89 57.98
N GLU A 456 -17.54 20.22 57.81
CA GLU A 456 -16.46 20.13 58.82
C GLU A 456 -15.17 20.44 58.02
N SER A 457 -14.61 21.64 58.03
CA SER A 457 -14.05 22.41 59.16
C SER A 457 -13.17 21.55 60.08
N SER A 458 -11.88 21.53 59.80
CA SER A 458 -10.86 21.41 60.84
C SER A 458 -9.68 22.30 60.49
N SER A 459 -9.72 23.49 61.07
CA SER A 459 -8.58 24.35 61.36
C SER A 459 -8.05 24.01 62.75
N GLU A 460 -6.78 23.62 62.84
CA GLU A 460 -5.97 23.60 64.07
C GLU A 460 -4.51 23.73 63.59
N GLN A 461 -3.94 24.93 63.49
CA GLN A 461 -3.39 25.81 64.52
C GLN A 461 -2.23 25.19 65.33
N THR A 462 -1.07 25.84 65.21
CA THR A 462 0.06 25.96 66.15
C THR A 462 0.95 24.75 66.42
N GLU A 463 2.23 24.86 66.05
CA GLU A 463 3.28 25.03 67.06
C GLU A 463 4.52 25.71 66.45
N GLU A 464 4.80 26.92 66.94
CA GLU A 464 6.12 27.54 66.90
C GLU A 464 7.05 26.73 67.83
N ALA A 465 8.24 26.38 67.34
CA ALA A 465 9.35 25.99 68.19
C ALA A 465 10.56 26.88 67.88
N ASP A 466 10.70 27.90 68.72
CA ASP A 466 11.93 28.62 68.99
C ASP A 466 12.96 27.67 69.63
N SER A 467 14.15 27.55 69.05
CA SER A 467 15.36 27.20 69.82
C SER A 467 16.63 27.61 69.08
N THR A 468 17.03 28.85 69.34
CA THR A 468 18.39 29.28 69.70
C THR A 468 19.56 28.27 69.64
N ALA A 469 20.52 28.64 68.77
CA ALA A 469 21.97 28.79 69.02
C ALA A 469 22.87 27.57 69.26
N THR A 470 23.89 27.41 68.38
CA THR A 470 25.32 27.38 68.77
C THR A 470 26.19 27.76 67.55
N PRO A 471 27.29 28.55 67.70
CA PRO A 471 28.03 29.15 66.59
C PRO A 471 29.24 28.33 66.11
N THR A 472 29.58 28.47 64.83
CA THR A 472 30.81 27.96 64.19
C THR A 472 31.91 29.03 64.24
N PRO A 473 33.19 28.66 64.49
CA PRO A 473 34.26 29.61 64.77
C PRO A 473 34.85 30.28 63.53
N GLN A 474 35.35 31.50 63.76
CA GLN A 474 36.12 32.34 62.86
C GLN A 474 37.31 31.60 62.20
N SER A 475 37.49 31.84 60.90
CA SER A 475 38.78 31.75 60.22
C SER A 475 39.12 33.14 59.67
N GLN A 476 40.25 33.69 60.12
CA GLN A 476 40.89 34.88 59.54
C GLN A 476 41.44 34.56 58.15
N PRO A 477 41.52 35.54 57.25
CA PRO A 477 42.57 35.60 56.25
C PRO A 477 43.59 36.72 56.57
N GLU A 478 44.82 36.52 56.09
CA GLU A 478 45.85 37.57 55.93
C GLU A 478 45.37 38.73 55.04
#